data_AF-A0A2E9X8N9-F1
#
_entry.id   AF-A0A2E9X8N9-F1
#
_cell.length_a   1.000
_cell.length_b   1.000
_cell.length_c   1.000
_cell.angle_alpha   90.00
_cell.angle_beta   90.00
_cell.angle_gamma   90.00
#
_symmetry.space_group_name_H-M   'P 1'
#
loop_
_entity.id
_entity.type
_entity.pdbx_description
1 polymer ?
#
loop_
_entity_poly.entity_id
_entity_poly.type
_entity_poly.pdbx_seq_one_letter_code
_entity_poly.pdbx_strand_id
1 'polypeptide(L)'
;MNTAASFRLAHAESNTAKPPAAEHDVRPNLIGMTREQMAAEMADLGMPAFRAGQLWHWVYFQGARDFDHMTTLSKDFRALLAERYSLERPKIVEHQISNDGAHKWLLRLADGNEVETVFIPESDRGALCLSSQVGCTLKCTFCYTGTQALVRNLTPGEMVAQLMVARDALNEWAAPGEERRLTNIVVMGMGEPFYNYDNVAAALKILMDHEGISISKRRITLSTAGVVPLIARCGVDLGVNLAVSLHAVRDELRNELVPLNRKYPLAQLLEAAWAYPTASNARRITFEYVMLRGVNDSPTDARELARLLAG
;
A
#
# COMPACT_ATOMS: atom_id res chain seq x y z
N MET A 1 14.17 25.64 -1.44
CA MET A 1 13.24 25.41 -2.57
C MET A 1 12.44 24.17 -2.22
N ASN A 2 11.26 24.35 -1.64
CA ASN A 2 10.44 23.29 -1.07
C ASN A 2 9.04 23.46 -1.68
N THR A 3 8.78 22.79 -2.80
CA THR A 3 7.47 22.80 -3.46
C THR A 3 6.64 21.68 -2.88
N ALA A 4 5.85 22.00 -1.85
CA ALA A 4 4.74 21.16 -1.45
C ALA A 4 3.76 21.05 -2.64
N ALA A 5 3.45 19.83 -3.06
CA ALA A 5 2.44 19.56 -4.08
C ALA A 5 1.12 20.20 -3.66
N SER A 6 0.71 21.26 -4.36
CA SER A 6 -0.54 21.96 -4.11
C SER A 6 -1.61 21.36 -5.01
N PHE A 7 -2.41 20.45 -4.45
CA PHE A 7 -3.65 19.99 -5.08
C PHE A 7 -4.71 21.06 -4.86
N ARG A 8 -5.20 21.70 -5.93
CA ARG A 8 -6.37 22.60 -5.84
C ARG A 8 -7.62 21.74 -5.62
N LEU A 9 -8.16 21.79 -4.40
CA LEU A 9 -9.50 21.27 -4.11
C LEU A 9 -10.53 22.21 -4.74
N ALA A 10 -11.08 21.84 -5.89
CA ALA A 10 -12.34 22.39 -6.36
C ALA A 10 -13.46 21.64 -5.61
N HIS A 11 -14.09 22.29 -4.63
CA HIS A 11 -15.28 21.76 -3.99
C HIS A 11 -16.45 21.82 -4.98
N ALA A 12 -16.74 20.69 -5.62
CA ALA A 12 -18.02 20.46 -6.26
C ALA A 12 -19.02 19.99 -5.19
N GLU A 13 -20.11 20.74 -5.00
CA GLU A 13 -21.25 20.30 -4.20
C GLU A 13 -21.81 19.00 -4.82
N SER A 14 -21.62 17.86 -4.13
CA SER A 14 -22.12 16.57 -4.62
C SER A 14 -23.56 16.37 -4.18
N ASN A 15 -24.45 16.30 -5.16
CA ASN A 15 -25.83 15.92 -4.98
C ASN A 15 -25.89 14.44 -4.53
N THR A 16 -26.48 14.19 -3.36
CA THR A 16 -26.46 12.88 -2.68
C THR A 16 -27.54 11.95 -3.23
N ALA A 17 -27.19 11.21 -4.28
CA ALA A 17 -27.84 9.94 -4.57
C ALA A 17 -26.76 8.87 -4.68
N LYS A 18 -26.71 7.96 -3.69
CA LYS A 18 -25.87 6.77 -3.75
C LYS A 18 -26.29 5.97 -5.00
N PRO A 19 -25.43 5.83 -6.02
CA PRO A 19 -25.77 5.00 -7.17
C PRO A 19 -26.07 3.57 -6.69
N PRO A 20 -26.98 2.84 -7.36
CA PRO A 20 -27.27 1.46 -7.01
C PRO A 20 -25.95 0.67 -6.97
N ALA A 21 -25.84 -0.22 -5.97
CA ALA A 21 -24.67 -1.09 -5.84
C ALA A 21 -24.45 -1.80 -7.18
N ALA A 22 -23.25 -1.62 -7.77
CA ALA A 22 -22.88 -2.35 -8.96
C ALA A 22 -23.02 -3.85 -8.65
N GLU A 23 -23.60 -4.63 -9.57
CA GLU A 23 -23.62 -6.09 -9.46
C GLU A 23 -22.18 -6.56 -9.21
N HIS A 24 -21.91 -7.00 -7.98
CA HIS A 24 -20.59 -7.45 -7.58
C HIS A 24 -20.37 -8.85 -8.10
N ASP A 25 -19.21 -9.06 -8.72
CA ASP A 25 -18.76 -10.38 -9.07
C ASP A 25 -18.58 -11.21 -7.78
N VAL A 26 -19.38 -12.26 -7.63
CA VAL A 26 -19.36 -13.14 -6.45
C VAL A 26 -18.27 -14.21 -6.54
N ARG A 27 -17.60 -14.34 -7.70
CA ARG A 27 -16.52 -15.31 -7.90
C ARG A 27 -15.29 -14.91 -7.07
N PRO A 28 -14.55 -15.87 -6.50
CA PRO A 28 -13.27 -15.58 -5.88
C PRO A 28 -12.32 -14.88 -6.86
N ASN A 29 -11.65 -13.83 -6.39
CA ASN A 29 -10.69 -13.10 -7.21
C ASN A 29 -9.30 -13.73 -7.07
N LEU A 30 -8.62 -14.03 -8.20
CA LEU A 30 -7.26 -14.56 -8.17
C LEU A 30 -6.24 -13.51 -7.70
N ILE A 31 -6.55 -12.23 -7.87
CA ILE A 31 -5.70 -11.14 -7.37
C ILE A 31 -5.78 -11.13 -5.85
N GLY A 32 -4.61 -11.24 -5.21
CA GLY A 32 -4.49 -11.31 -3.75
C GLY A 32 -4.35 -12.72 -3.18
N MET A 33 -4.55 -13.77 -3.99
CA MET A 33 -4.23 -15.13 -3.57
C MET A 33 -2.71 -15.30 -3.46
N THR A 34 -2.24 -15.93 -2.38
CA THR A 34 -0.84 -16.38 -2.29
C THR A 34 -0.58 -17.53 -3.25
N ARG A 35 0.69 -17.88 -3.47
CA ARG A 35 1.05 -19.04 -4.31
C ARG A 35 0.45 -20.33 -3.79
N GLU A 36 0.45 -20.50 -2.47
CA GLU A 36 -0.09 -21.67 -1.79
C GLU A 36 -1.60 -21.74 -1.99
N GLN A 37 -2.32 -20.61 -1.88
CA GLN A 37 -3.75 -20.54 -2.16
C GLN A 37 -4.04 -20.85 -3.62
N MET A 38 -3.32 -20.22 -4.56
CA MET A 38 -3.50 -20.49 -5.99
C MET A 38 -3.19 -21.95 -6.34
N ALA A 39 -2.20 -22.58 -5.70
CA ALA A 39 -1.90 -24.00 -5.87
C ALA A 39 -3.01 -24.90 -5.33
N ALA A 40 -3.59 -24.57 -4.18
CA ALA A 40 -4.73 -25.30 -3.62
C ALA A 40 -5.96 -25.23 -4.54
N GLU A 41 -6.30 -24.03 -5.03
CA GLU A 41 -7.40 -23.84 -5.99
C GLU A 41 -7.19 -24.65 -7.29
N MET A 42 -5.95 -24.76 -7.77
CA MET A 42 -5.64 -25.60 -8.94
C MET A 42 -5.78 -27.09 -8.62
N ALA A 43 -5.35 -27.54 -7.45
CA ALA A 43 -5.51 -28.92 -7.03
C ALA A 43 -6.98 -29.31 -6.89
N ASP A 44 -7.81 -28.43 -6.34
CA ASP A 44 -9.26 -28.65 -6.17
C ASP A 44 -10.00 -28.75 -7.52
N LEU A 45 -9.48 -28.08 -8.56
CA LEU A 45 -9.96 -28.23 -9.93
C LEU A 45 -9.39 -29.46 -10.67
N GLY A 46 -8.59 -30.30 -9.99
CA GLY A 46 -7.92 -31.45 -10.60
C GLY A 46 -6.82 -31.07 -11.60
N MET A 47 -6.31 -29.84 -11.53
CA MET A 47 -5.27 -29.35 -12.42
C MET A 47 -3.86 -29.75 -11.93
N PRO A 48 -2.91 -30.01 -12.85
CA PRO A 48 -1.51 -30.24 -12.47
C PRO A 48 -0.90 -29.04 -11.73
N ALA A 49 0.01 -29.31 -10.79
CA ALA A 49 0.63 -28.29 -9.92
C ALA A 49 1.28 -27.11 -10.68
N PHE A 50 1.83 -27.35 -11.87
CA PHE A 50 2.45 -26.30 -12.67
C PHE A 50 1.46 -25.23 -13.18
N ARG A 51 0.14 -25.51 -13.17
CA ARG A 51 -0.87 -24.54 -13.60
C ARG A 51 -0.93 -23.32 -12.69
N ALA A 52 -0.66 -23.48 -11.39
CA ALA A 52 -0.59 -22.35 -10.47
C ALA A 52 0.53 -21.37 -10.86
N GLY A 53 1.71 -21.87 -11.23
CA GLY A 53 2.81 -21.03 -11.73
C GLY A 53 2.47 -20.31 -13.04
N GLN A 54 1.76 -20.97 -13.96
CA GLN A 54 1.32 -20.33 -15.20
C GLN A 54 0.30 -19.22 -14.94
N LEU A 55 -0.67 -19.45 -14.06
CA LEU A 55 -1.63 -18.42 -13.65
C LEU A 55 -0.94 -17.27 -12.94
N TRP A 56 -0.03 -17.56 -12.01
CA TRP A 56 0.76 -16.56 -11.30
C TRP A 56 1.47 -15.62 -12.28
N HIS A 57 2.16 -16.19 -13.28
CA HIS A 57 2.84 -15.45 -14.33
C HIS A 57 1.87 -14.56 -15.12
N TRP A 58 0.72 -15.10 -15.55
CA TRP A 58 -0.27 -14.31 -16.29
C TRP A 58 -0.85 -13.16 -15.47
N VAL A 59 -1.17 -13.40 -14.20
CA VAL A 59 -1.79 -12.40 -13.33
C VAL A 59 -0.78 -11.33 -12.94
N TYR A 60 0.41 -11.72 -12.46
CA TYR A 60 1.33 -10.82 -11.77
C TYR A 60 2.54 -10.37 -12.58
N PHE A 61 2.97 -11.14 -13.58
CA PHE A 61 4.05 -10.74 -14.48
C PHE A 61 3.49 -10.07 -15.74
N GLN A 62 2.55 -10.72 -16.42
CA GLN A 62 1.94 -10.20 -17.66
C GLN A 62 0.83 -9.18 -17.40
N GLY A 63 0.25 -9.16 -16.20
CA GLY A 63 -0.83 -8.22 -15.87
C GLY A 63 -2.14 -8.49 -16.60
N ALA A 64 -2.45 -9.76 -16.89
CA ALA A 64 -3.66 -10.14 -17.60
C ALA A 64 -4.92 -9.59 -16.92
N ARG A 65 -5.84 -9.07 -17.74
CA ARG A 65 -7.15 -8.55 -17.33
C ARG A 65 -8.31 -9.46 -17.72
N ASP A 66 -8.02 -10.45 -18.56
CA ASP A 66 -8.96 -11.41 -19.10
C ASP A 66 -8.28 -12.78 -19.21
N PHE A 67 -9.00 -13.84 -18.87
CA PHE A 67 -8.53 -15.21 -19.04
C PHE A 67 -8.28 -15.54 -20.49
N ASP A 68 -9.06 -14.99 -21.44
CA ASP A 68 -8.93 -15.25 -22.88
C ASP A 68 -7.55 -14.88 -23.44
N HIS A 69 -6.85 -13.92 -22.82
CA HIS A 69 -5.50 -13.53 -23.20
C HIS A 69 -4.42 -14.51 -22.76
N MET A 70 -4.74 -15.50 -21.93
CA MET A 70 -3.77 -16.48 -21.43
C MET A 70 -3.49 -17.56 -22.48
N THR A 71 -2.76 -17.21 -23.55
CA THR A 71 -2.59 -18.04 -24.76
C THR A 71 -1.85 -19.36 -24.51
N THR A 72 -1.08 -19.47 -23.42
CA THR A 72 -0.38 -20.70 -23.01
C THR A 72 -1.30 -21.71 -22.31
N LEU A 73 -2.54 -21.34 -22.01
CA LEU A 73 -3.57 -22.21 -21.44
C LEU A 73 -4.49 -22.76 -22.55
N SER A 74 -5.08 -23.94 -22.35
CA SER A 74 -6.06 -24.48 -23.31
C SER A 74 -7.34 -23.65 -23.29
N LYS A 75 -8.11 -23.66 -24.39
CA LYS A 75 -9.41 -22.97 -24.47
C LYS A 75 -10.36 -23.41 -23.36
N ASP A 76 -10.48 -24.71 -23.14
CA ASP A 76 -11.37 -25.28 -22.12
C ASP A 76 -10.97 -24.83 -20.71
N PHE A 77 -9.66 -24.73 -20.44
CA PHE A 77 -9.20 -24.28 -19.13
C PHE A 77 -9.42 -22.78 -18.93
N ARG A 78 -9.24 -21.94 -19.97
CA ARG A 78 -9.60 -20.53 -19.90
C ARG A 78 -11.09 -20.33 -19.62
N ALA A 79 -11.95 -21.10 -20.28
CA ALA A 79 -13.39 -21.06 -20.04
C ALA A 79 -13.74 -21.47 -18.60
N LEU A 80 -13.13 -22.53 -18.08
CA LEU A 80 -13.30 -22.95 -16.68
C LEU A 80 -12.87 -21.85 -15.69
N LEU A 81 -11.72 -21.21 -15.93
CA LEU A 81 -11.24 -20.12 -15.10
C LEU A 81 -12.20 -18.93 -15.13
N ALA A 82 -12.70 -18.57 -16.31
CA ALA A 82 -13.69 -17.51 -16.47
C ALA A 82 -15.02 -17.86 -15.79
N GLU A 83 -15.40 -19.13 -15.69
CA GLU A 83 -16.60 -19.53 -14.92
C GLU A 83 -16.37 -19.38 -13.41
N ARG A 84 -15.17 -19.77 -12.92
CA ARG A 84 -14.91 -19.96 -11.49
C ARG A 84 -14.31 -18.77 -10.77
N TYR A 85 -13.56 -17.93 -11.47
CA TYR A 85 -12.78 -16.87 -10.84
C TYR A 85 -12.98 -15.52 -11.51
N SER A 86 -12.55 -14.49 -10.79
CA SER A 86 -12.46 -13.12 -11.26
C SER A 86 -11.01 -12.66 -11.37
N LEU A 87 -10.79 -11.67 -12.25
CA LEU A 87 -9.59 -10.83 -12.32
C LEU A 87 -9.96 -9.34 -12.17
N GLU A 88 -11.14 -9.05 -11.61
CA GLU A 88 -11.62 -7.68 -11.48
C GLU A 88 -10.67 -6.85 -10.60
N ARG A 89 -10.45 -5.60 -11.03
CA ARG A 89 -9.66 -4.60 -10.31
C ARG A 89 -10.58 -3.44 -9.91
N PRO A 90 -10.27 -2.70 -8.82
CA PRO A 90 -11.02 -1.52 -8.45
C PRO A 90 -11.18 -0.52 -9.61
N LYS A 91 -12.34 0.12 -9.68
CA LYS A 91 -12.64 1.09 -10.74
C LYS A 91 -12.05 2.46 -10.36
N ILE A 92 -11.38 3.10 -11.31
CA ILE A 92 -10.95 4.50 -11.15
C ILE A 92 -12.21 5.37 -11.25
N VAL A 93 -12.59 6.00 -10.14
CA VAL A 93 -13.72 6.94 -10.08
C VAL A 93 -13.26 8.34 -10.44
N GLU A 94 -12.05 8.69 -10.00
CA GLU A 94 -11.44 9.98 -10.24
C GLU A 94 -9.94 9.80 -10.48
N HIS A 95 -9.40 10.58 -11.40
CA HIS A 95 -7.97 10.64 -11.68
C HIS A 95 -7.53 12.09 -11.78
N GLN A 96 -6.66 12.49 -10.86
CA GLN A 96 -6.04 13.81 -10.84
C GLN A 96 -4.57 13.70 -11.21
N ILE A 97 -4.08 14.63 -12.02
CA ILE A 97 -2.66 14.75 -12.37
C ILE A 97 -2.16 16.09 -11.86
N SER A 98 -1.12 16.04 -11.04
CA SER A 98 -0.45 17.23 -10.49
C SER A 98 0.56 17.80 -11.48
N ASN A 99 0.93 19.07 -11.29
CA ASN A 99 1.93 19.76 -12.12
C ASN A 99 3.34 19.15 -12.01
N ASP A 100 3.64 18.48 -10.91
CA ASP A 100 4.89 17.72 -10.70
C ASP A 100 4.83 16.31 -11.33
N GLY A 101 3.74 15.98 -12.03
CA GLY A 101 3.53 14.70 -12.67
C GLY A 101 2.97 13.62 -11.75
N ALA A 102 2.68 13.90 -10.47
CA ALA A 102 2.05 12.91 -9.61
C ALA A 102 0.64 12.55 -10.11
N HIS A 103 0.31 11.26 -10.11
CA HIS A 103 -1.02 10.76 -10.43
C HIS A 103 -1.71 10.33 -9.14
N LYS A 104 -2.88 10.87 -8.87
CA LYS A 104 -3.74 10.46 -7.76
C LYS A 104 -5.00 9.81 -8.32
N TRP A 105 -5.29 8.58 -7.88
CA TRP A 105 -6.49 7.86 -8.26
C TRP A 105 -7.38 7.61 -7.04
N LEU A 106 -8.66 7.93 -7.18
CA LEU A 106 -9.71 7.47 -6.28
C LEU A 106 -10.28 6.17 -6.83
N LEU A 107 -10.10 5.09 -6.09
CA LEU A 107 -10.48 3.73 -6.50
C LEU A 107 -11.71 3.28 -5.75
N ARG A 108 -12.77 2.89 -6.47
CA ARG A 108 -13.95 2.25 -5.89
C ARG A 108 -13.78 0.75 -5.86
N LEU A 109 -13.90 0.21 -4.65
CA LEU A 109 -13.82 -1.22 -4.36
C LEU A 109 -15.16 -1.89 -4.73
N ALA A 110 -15.15 -3.21 -4.91
CA ALA A 110 -16.38 -4.00 -4.74
C ALA A 110 -16.88 -3.74 -3.31
N ASP A 111 -18.15 -3.72 -2.93
CA ASP A 111 -18.66 -3.06 -1.69
C ASP A 111 -18.89 -1.55 -1.79
N GLY A 112 -18.28 -0.86 -2.76
CA GLY A 112 -18.54 0.53 -3.08
C GLY A 112 -17.85 1.56 -2.20
N ASN A 113 -17.02 1.13 -1.23
CA ASN A 113 -16.11 2.05 -0.54
C ASN A 113 -14.99 2.53 -1.47
N GLU A 114 -14.34 3.61 -1.09
CA GLU A 114 -13.31 4.25 -1.90
C GLU A 114 -12.00 4.39 -1.13
N VAL A 115 -10.89 4.21 -1.84
CA VAL A 115 -9.54 4.44 -1.32
C VAL A 115 -8.71 5.20 -2.33
N GLU A 116 -7.72 5.94 -1.83
CA GLU A 116 -6.78 6.66 -2.69
C GLU A 116 -5.51 5.83 -2.92
N THR A 117 -4.96 5.90 -4.13
CA THR A 117 -3.58 5.48 -4.40
C THR A 117 -2.89 6.57 -5.23
N VAL A 118 -1.61 6.81 -4.94
CA VAL A 118 -0.87 7.91 -5.56
C VAL A 118 0.43 7.40 -6.14
N PHE A 119 0.67 7.64 -7.42
CA PHE A 119 1.97 7.47 -8.05
C PHE A 119 2.73 8.79 -8.04
N ILE A 120 3.95 8.77 -7.51
CA ILE A 120 4.84 9.91 -7.40
C ILE A 120 6.03 9.64 -8.31
N PRO A 121 6.16 10.35 -9.45
CA PRO A 121 7.31 10.20 -10.32
C PRO A 121 8.54 10.89 -9.73
N GLU A 122 9.69 10.31 -9.99
CA GLU A 122 11.01 10.91 -9.83
C GLU A 122 11.75 10.87 -11.18
N SER A 123 12.98 11.40 -11.24
CA SER A 123 13.75 11.48 -12.49
C SER A 123 14.05 10.12 -13.13
N ASP A 124 14.32 9.10 -12.31
CA ASP A 124 14.79 7.77 -12.74
C ASP A 124 13.94 6.62 -12.17
N ARG A 125 12.88 6.95 -11.42
CA ARG A 125 12.04 5.99 -10.70
C ARG A 125 10.69 6.59 -10.38
N GLY A 126 9.90 5.85 -9.61
CA GLY A 126 8.61 6.29 -9.11
C GLY A 126 8.16 5.41 -7.96
N ALA A 127 7.43 6.03 -7.04
CA ALA A 127 6.90 5.39 -5.86
C ALA A 127 5.37 5.34 -5.94
N LEU A 128 4.80 4.19 -5.61
CA LEU A 128 3.37 4.05 -5.41
C LEU A 128 3.03 4.07 -3.92
N CYS A 129 2.15 4.99 -3.54
CA CYS A 129 1.59 5.10 -2.21
C CYS A 129 0.32 4.25 -2.10
N LEU A 130 0.40 3.18 -1.31
CA LEU A 130 -0.69 2.22 -1.09
C LEU A 130 -1.49 2.55 0.17
N SER A 131 -2.80 2.51 0.05
CA SER A 131 -3.74 2.45 1.17
C SER A 131 -3.81 1.02 1.72
N SER A 132 -4.02 0.90 3.03
CA SER A 132 -4.15 -0.37 3.76
C SER A 132 -5.50 -0.57 4.45
N GLN A 133 -6.29 0.50 4.62
CA GLN A 133 -7.62 0.48 5.22
C GLN A 133 -8.55 1.49 4.54
N VAL A 134 -9.85 1.32 4.71
CA VAL A 134 -10.86 2.35 4.41
C VAL A 134 -11.08 3.17 5.69
N GLY A 135 -10.57 4.40 5.71
CA GLY A 135 -10.49 5.23 6.92
C GLY A 135 -9.32 4.85 7.85
N CYS A 136 -9.26 5.43 9.05
CA CYS A 136 -8.19 5.13 10.03
C CYS A 136 -8.65 5.42 11.46
N THR A 137 -8.33 4.52 12.42
CA THR A 137 -8.71 4.69 13.84
C THR A 137 -7.77 5.57 14.65
N LEU A 138 -6.60 5.92 14.11
CA LEU A 138 -5.56 6.59 14.90
C LEU A 138 -5.87 8.04 15.25
N LYS A 139 -6.75 8.70 14.49
CA LYS A 139 -7.18 10.08 14.73
C LYS A 139 -6.01 11.07 14.85
N CYS A 140 -4.95 10.89 14.04
CA CYS A 140 -3.87 11.86 13.96
C CYS A 140 -4.43 13.22 13.52
N THR A 141 -4.18 14.28 14.27
CA THR A 141 -4.90 15.56 14.14
C THR A 141 -4.54 16.35 12.88
N PHE A 142 -3.39 16.04 12.27
CA PHE A 142 -2.91 16.62 11.01
C PHE A 142 -3.29 15.79 9.77
N CYS A 143 -3.94 14.63 9.94
CA CYS A 143 -4.24 13.70 8.86
C CYS A 143 -5.72 13.78 8.47
N TYR A 144 -6.00 14.02 7.18
CA TYR A 144 -7.39 14.03 6.68
C TYR A 144 -8.10 12.69 6.92
N THR A 145 -7.45 11.56 6.64
CA THR A 145 -7.97 10.21 6.93
C THR A 145 -8.20 10.01 8.43
N GLY A 146 -7.46 10.70 9.30
CA GLY A 146 -7.68 10.69 10.75
C GLY A 146 -9.01 11.31 11.18
N THR A 147 -9.66 12.09 10.31
CA THR A 147 -11.02 12.62 10.54
C THR A 147 -12.12 11.64 10.14
N GLN A 148 -11.79 10.61 9.37
CA GLN A 148 -12.73 9.60 8.88
C GLN A 148 -12.77 8.41 9.83
N ALA A 149 -13.96 7.87 10.09
CA ALA A 149 -14.08 6.64 10.85
C ALA A 149 -13.46 5.46 10.07
N LEU A 150 -12.82 4.54 10.77
CA LEU A 150 -12.45 3.26 10.17
C LEU A 150 -13.71 2.50 9.80
N VAL A 151 -13.81 2.12 8.53
CA VAL A 151 -14.88 1.25 8.02
C VAL A 151 -14.41 -0.21 8.08
N ARG A 152 -13.30 -0.53 7.42
CA ARG A 152 -12.71 -1.88 7.42
C ARG A 152 -11.25 -1.88 6.96
N ASN A 153 -10.63 -3.04 7.17
CA ASN A 153 -9.36 -3.40 6.58
C ASN A 153 -9.49 -3.72 5.09
N LEU A 154 -8.45 -3.41 4.31
CA LEU A 154 -8.34 -3.90 2.94
C LEU A 154 -7.83 -5.34 2.91
N THR A 155 -8.31 -6.12 1.94
CA THR A 155 -7.81 -7.46 1.66
C THR A 155 -6.45 -7.38 0.94
N PRO A 156 -5.69 -8.50 0.87
CA PRO A 156 -4.46 -8.53 0.10
C PRO A 156 -4.70 -8.17 -1.38
N GLY A 157 -5.81 -8.67 -1.95
CA GLY A 157 -6.21 -8.40 -3.33
C GLY A 157 -6.46 -6.93 -3.60
N GLU A 158 -7.13 -6.22 -2.69
CA GLU A 158 -7.40 -4.79 -2.84
C GLU A 158 -6.10 -3.94 -2.77
N MET A 159 -5.13 -4.35 -1.96
CA MET A 159 -3.81 -3.69 -1.90
C MET A 159 -2.95 -3.98 -3.12
N VAL A 160 -2.91 -5.23 -3.59
CA VAL A 160 -2.18 -5.60 -4.81
C VAL A 160 -2.82 -4.92 -6.03
N ALA A 161 -4.15 -4.88 -6.09
CA ALA A 161 -4.87 -4.29 -7.20
C ALA A 161 -4.64 -2.78 -7.35
N GLN A 162 -4.36 -2.04 -6.26
CA GLN A 162 -3.94 -0.63 -6.36
C GLN A 162 -2.69 -0.48 -7.25
N LEU A 163 -1.70 -1.36 -7.10
CA LEU A 163 -0.51 -1.37 -7.95
C LEU A 163 -0.81 -1.81 -9.37
N MET A 164 -1.65 -2.83 -9.54
CA MET A 164 -2.04 -3.31 -10.87
C MET A 164 -2.81 -2.24 -11.67
N VAL A 165 -3.69 -1.49 -11.01
CA VAL A 165 -4.40 -0.35 -11.61
C VAL A 165 -3.43 0.77 -11.98
N ALA A 166 -2.46 1.10 -11.11
CA ALA A 166 -1.44 2.08 -11.44
C ALA A 166 -0.61 1.65 -12.67
N ARG A 167 -0.24 0.36 -12.75
CA ARG A 167 0.46 -0.19 -13.93
C ARG A 167 -0.39 -0.13 -15.19
N ASP A 168 -1.68 -0.45 -15.12
CA ASP A 168 -2.59 -0.31 -16.25
C ASP A 168 -2.65 1.15 -16.73
N ALA A 169 -2.89 2.08 -15.80
CA ALA A 169 -3.08 3.49 -16.10
C ALA A 169 -1.81 4.16 -16.65
N LEU A 170 -0.63 3.68 -16.24
CA LEU A 170 0.66 4.17 -16.71
C LEU A 170 1.22 3.38 -17.89
N ASN A 171 0.51 2.34 -18.37
CA ASN A 171 0.99 1.37 -19.36
C ASN A 171 2.38 0.81 -18.99
N GLU A 172 2.53 0.38 -17.73
CA GLU A 172 3.80 0.03 -17.10
C GLU A 172 3.95 -1.50 -16.85
N TRP A 173 3.20 -2.31 -17.59
CA TRP A 173 3.43 -3.75 -17.70
C TRP A 173 4.57 -4.02 -18.70
N ALA A 174 5.75 -3.50 -18.37
CA ALA A 174 6.93 -3.48 -19.23
C ALA A 174 7.36 -4.88 -19.71
N ALA A 175 7.80 -4.96 -20.97
CA ALA A 175 8.42 -6.15 -21.55
C ALA A 175 9.86 -6.36 -21.01
N PRO A 176 10.42 -7.57 -21.11
CA PRO A 176 11.82 -7.81 -20.73
C PRO A 176 12.78 -6.84 -21.44
N GLY A 177 13.54 -6.06 -20.68
CA GLY A 177 14.53 -5.11 -21.20
C GLY A 177 14.12 -3.64 -21.15
N GLU A 178 12.88 -3.32 -20.80
CA GLU A 178 12.42 -1.94 -20.59
C GLU A 178 12.59 -1.50 -19.13
N GLU A 179 12.97 -0.23 -18.94
CA GLU A 179 13.07 0.34 -17.60
C GLU A 179 11.69 0.58 -17.00
N ARG A 180 11.46 -0.02 -15.83
CA ARG A 180 10.23 0.17 -15.05
C ARG A 180 10.25 1.52 -14.35
N ARG A 181 9.13 2.25 -14.42
CA ARG A 181 8.96 3.53 -13.73
C ARG A 181 8.45 3.34 -12.30
N LEU A 182 7.58 2.35 -12.06
CA LEU A 182 7.05 2.05 -10.74
C LEU A 182 7.95 1.01 -10.07
N THR A 183 8.96 1.51 -9.36
CA THR A 183 9.98 0.66 -8.74
C THR A 183 9.90 0.61 -7.23
N ASN A 184 9.19 1.54 -6.61
CA ASN A 184 9.11 1.70 -5.17
C ASN A 184 7.65 1.62 -4.70
N ILE A 185 7.46 1.09 -3.49
CA ILE A 185 6.18 1.08 -2.80
C ILE A 185 6.36 1.74 -1.44
N VAL A 186 5.44 2.63 -1.10
CA VAL A 186 5.29 3.15 0.26
C VAL A 186 3.90 2.83 0.76
N VAL A 187 3.80 2.19 1.93
CA VAL A 187 2.50 1.93 2.57
C VAL A 187 2.20 3.12 3.49
N MET A 188 1.81 4.23 2.87
CA MET A 188 1.61 5.55 3.49
C MET A 188 0.28 6.19 3.06
N GLY A 189 -0.61 5.41 2.44
CA GLY A 189 -1.94 5.86 2.04
C GLY A 189 -2.90 5.90 3.22
N MET A 190 -4.16 5.54 2.97
CA MET A 190 -5.18 5.48 4.00
C MET A 190 -4.95 4.29 4.95
N GLY A 191 -5.03 4.52 6.26
CA GLY A 191 -4.97 3.49 7.30
C GLY A 191 -3.63 3.38 8.04
N GLU A 192 -3.64 2.63 9.14
CA GLU A 192 -2.45 2.17 9.87
C GLU A 192 -2.12 0.73 9.45
N PRO A 193 -1.02 0.49 8.72
CA PRO A 193 -0.70 -0.83 8.18
C PRO A 193 -0.62 -1.92 9.24
N PHE A 194 -0.13 -1.60 10.44
CA PHE A 194 -0.02 -2.58 11.52
C PHE A 194 -1.36 -3.00 12.13
N TYR A 195 -2.42 -2.21 12.01
CA TYR A 195 -3.78 -2.66 12.37
C TYR A 195 -4.44 -3.53 11.29
N ASN A 196 -3.78 -3.70 10.14
CA ASN A 196 -4.16 -4.63 9.09
C ASN A 196 -3.00 -5.60 8.72
N TYR A 197 -2.16 -5.93 9.70
CA TYR A 197 -0.84 -6.50 9.43
C TYR A 197 -0.85 -7.77 8.60
N ASP A 198 -1.72 -8.74 8.90
CA ASP A 198 -1.70 -10.04 8.19
C ASP A 198 -2.06 -9.86 6.70
N ASN A 199 -3.02 -8.99 6.38
CA ASN A 199 -3.37 -8.69 4.99
C ASN A 199 -2.26 -7.89 4.30
N VAL A 200 -1.67 -6.90 4.99
CA VAL A 200 -0.54 -6.12 4.45
C VAL A 200 0.64 -7.05 4.16
N ALA A 201 0.97 -7.95 5.08
CA ALA A 201 2.05 -8.90 4.92
C ALA A 201 1.82 -9.85 3.73
N ALA A 202 0.59 -10.37 3.57
CA ALA A 202 0.24 -11.18 2.42
C ALA A 202 0.36 -10.39 1.10
N ALA A 203 -0.17 -9.16 1.04
CA ALA A 203 -0.06 -8.30 -0.14
C ALA A 203 1.40 -8.01 -0.51
N LEU A 204 2.22 -7.60 0.46
CA LEU A 204 3.62 -7.29 0.21
C LEU A 204 4.41 -8.52 -0.24
N LYS A 205 4.11 -9.72 0.28
CA LYS A 205 4.72 -10.98 -0.21
C LYS A 205 4.41 -11.24 -1.68
N ILE A 206 3.16 -11.00 -2.11
CA ILE A 206 2.77 -11.10 -3.53
C ILE A 206 3.53 -10.07 -4.38
N LEU A 207 3.59 -8.81 -3.92
CA LEU A 207 4.29 -7.73 -4.64
C LEU A 207 5.81 -7.97 -4.75
N MET A 208 6.40 -8.63 -3.75
CA MET A 208 7.83 -8.96 -3.70
C MET A 208 8.21 -10.23 -4.48
N ASP A 209 7.23 -11.02 -4.88
CA ASP A 209 7.49 -12.31 -5.51
C ASP A 209 8.23 -12.16 -6.85
N HIS A 210 9.35 -12.87 -6.96
CA HIS A 210 10.30 -12.76 -8.06
C HIS A 210 9.81 -13.32 -9.41
N GLU A 211 8.81 -14.20 -9.43
CA GLU A 211 8.20 -14.69 -10.69
C GLU A 211 6.87 -13.98 -11.01
N GLY A 212 6.53 -12.93 -10.25
CA GLY A 212 5.36 -12.08 -10.49
C GLY A 212 5.74 -10.61 -10.64
N ILE A 213 5.21 -9.77 -9.76
CA ILE A 213 5.40 -8.31 -9.80
C ILE A 213 6.86 -7.92 -9.54
N SER A 214 7.55 -8.65 -8.66
CA SER A 214 8.99 -8.57 -8.40
C SER A 214 9.50 -7.18 -7.95
N ILE A 215 8.82 -6.52 -7.00
CA ILE A 215 9.39 -5.34 -6.32
C ILE A 215 10.37 -5.78 -5.24
N SER A 216 11.61 -5.28 -5.29
CA SER A 216 12.59 -5.58 -4.24
C SER A 216 12.11 -5.10 -2.87
N LYS A 217 12.22 -5.94 -1.84
CA LYS A 217 11.96 -5.56 -0.43
C LYS A 217 12.74 -4.30 0.03
N ARG A 218 13.87 -3.99 -0.61
CA ARG A 218 14.66 -2.78 -0.35
C ARG A 218 14.05 -1.49 -0.93
N ARG A 219 13.05 -1.62 -1.81
CA ARG A 219 12.28 -0.53 -2.42
C ARG A 219 10.86 -0.45 -1.87
N ILE A 220 10.55 -1.25 -0.84
CA ILE A 220 9.27 -1.19 -0.12
C ILE A 220 9.53 -0.58 1.25
N THR A 221 8.77 0.46 1.58
CA THR A 221 8.78 1.09 2.90
C THR A 221 7.39 0.99 3.52
N LEU A 222 7.30 0.35 4.67
CA LEU A 222 6.08 0.32 5.47
C LEU A 222 6.18 1.43 6.54
N SER A 223 5.20 2.33 6.56
CA SER A 223 5.09 3.36 7.61
C SER A 223 4.16 2.91 8.72
N THR A 224 4.45 3.35 9.96
CA THR A 224 3.59 3.13 11.12
C THR A 224 3.61 4.35 12.05
N ALA A 225 2.49 4.62 12.70
CA ALA A 225 2.39 5.54 13.83
C ALA A 225 2.98 4.98 15.13
N GLY A 226 3.42 3.71 15.13
CA GLY A 226 4.15 3.10 16.24
C GLY A 226 3.35 2.06 17.02
N VAL A 227 2.72 1.09 16.33
CA VAL A 227 2.16 -0.09 17.00
C VAL A 227 3.32 -1.02 17.41
N VAL A 228 3.97 -0.67 18.53
CA VAL A 228 5.26 -1.22 18.99
C VAL A 228 5.38 -2.75 18.88
N PRO A 229 4.40 -3.57 19.35
CA PRO A 229 4.53 -5.03 19.29
C PRO A 229 4.70 -5.61 17.88
N LEU A 230 4.29 -4.87 16.83
CA LEU A 230 4.33 -5.35 15.44
C LEU A 230 5.57 -4.88 14.67
N ILE A 231 6.36 -3.95 15.22
CA ILE A 231 7.59 -3.46 14.58
C ILE A 231 8.58 -4.62 14.37
N ALA A 232 8.89 -5.38 15.43
CA ALA A 232 9.81 -6.51 15.33
C ALA A 232 9.29 -7.59 14.38
N ARG A 233 8.00 -7.93 14.49
CA ARG A 233 7.33 -8.92 13.62
C ARG A 233 7.45 -8.56 12.14
N CYS A 234 7.21 -7.31 11.77
CA CYS A 234 7.39 -6.81 10.40
C CYS A 234 8.80 -7.05 9.85
N GLY A 235 9.82 -6.80 10.67
CA GLY A 235 11.21 -6.98 10.26
C GLY A 235 11.57 -8.44 10.02
N VAL A 236 11.02 -9.35 10.84
CA VAL A 236 11.22 -10.81 10.69
C VAL A 236 10.47 -11.35 9.48
N ASP A 237 9.17 -11.03 9.36
CA ASP A 237 8.30 -11.68 8.37
C ASP A 237 8.52 -11.17 6.94
N LEU A 238 8.84 -9.87 6.79
CA LEU A 238 8.88 -9.17 5.50
C LEU A 238 10.27 -8.66 5.17
N GLY A 239 10.98 -8.16 6.19
CA GLY A 239 12.29 -7.56 6.04
C GLY A 239 12.32 -6.39 5.06
N VAL A 240 11.24 -5.62 4.97
CA VAL A 240 11.10 -4.36 4.21
C VAL A 240 11.67 -3.18 5.00
N ASN A 241 11.82 -2.01 4.37
CA ASN A 241 12.23 -0.81 5.10
C ASN A 241 11.11 -0.32 6.02
N LEU A 242 11.49 0.31 7.13
CA LEU A 242 10.56 0.87 8.10
C LEU A 242 10.64 2.40 8.08
N ALA A 243 9.47 3.03 8.04
CA ALA A 243 9.30 4.42 8.39
C ALA A 243 8.45 4.55 9.67
N VAL A 244 8.81 5.50 10.53
CA VAL A 244 8.09 5.80 11.77
C VAL A 244 7.54 7.21 11.69
N SER A 245 6.22 7.34 11.78
CA SER A 245 5.50 8.60 11.91
C SER A 245 5.69 9.18 13.32
N LEU A 246 6.79 9.94 13.49
CA LEU A 246 7.25 10.46 14.78
C LEU A 246 6.54 11.75 15.16
N HIS A 247 6.73 12.79 14.34
CA HIS A 247 6.03 14.09 14.37
C HIS A 247 6.13 14.95 15.64
N ALA A 248 6.75 14.48 16.71
CA ALA A 248 7.04 15.27 17.90
C ALA A 248 8.22 14.69 18.68
N VAL A 249 8.94 15.54 19.40
CA VAL A 249 10.15 15.18 20.18
C VAL A 249 9.88 15.01 21.68
N ARG A 250 8.64 15.25 22.11
CA ARG A 250 8.16 15.14 23.49
C ARG A 250 6.80 14.46 23.53
N ASP A 251 6.56 13.65 24.54
CA ASP A 251 5.37 12.81 24.63
C ASP A 251 4.08 13.63 24.74
N GLU A 252 4.09 14.78 25.42
CA GLU A 252 2.91 15.64 25.61
C GLU A 252 2.35 16.08 24.26
N LEU A 253 3.21 16.61 23.40
CA LEU A 253 2.82 17.03 22.05
C LEU A 253 2.48 15.83 21.18
N ARG A 254 3.23 14.74 21.29
CA ARG A 254 2.95 13.54 20.49
C ARG A 254 1.60 12.91 20.85
N ASN A 255 1.19 12.98 22.11
CA ASN A 255 -0.15 12.54 22.54
C ASN A 255 -1.27 13.32 21.84
N GLU A 256 -1.04 14.59 21.51
CA GLU A 256 -2.00 15.41 20.77
C GLU A 256 -1.96 15.11 19.27
N LEU A 257 -0.78 15.06 18.67
CA LEU A 257 -0.63 14.89 17.22
C LEU A 257 -0.90 13.45 16.76
N VAL A 258 -0.41 12.47 17.53
CA VAL A 258 -0.48 11.03 17.24
C VAL A 258 -0.99 10.32 18.51
N PRO A 259 -2.31 10.25 18.72
CA PRO A 259 -2.91 9.76 19.97
C PRO A 259 -2.44 8.38 20.46
N LEU A 260 -1.97 7.52 19.55
CA LEU A 260 -1.36 6.22 19.86
C LEU A 260 -0.17 6.32 20.83
N ASN A 261 0.51 7.47 20.88
CA ASN A 261 1.62 7.73 21.80
C ASN A 261 1.26 7.51 23.28
N ARG A 262 -0.01 7.72 23.66
CA ARG A 262 -0.47 7.45 25.03
C ARG A 262 -0.35 5.97 25.41
N LYS A 263 -0.43 5.09 24.42
CA LYS A 263 -0.27 3.64 24.59
C LYS A 263 1.19 3.21 24.44
N TYR A 264 1.90 3.78 23.46
CA TYR A 264 3.30 3.49 23.18
C TYR A 264 4.10 4.80 23.11
N PRO A 265 4.64 5.28 24.25
CA PRO A 265 5.42 6.51 24.33
C PRO A 265 6.70 6.47 23.51
N LEU A 266 7.30 7.65 23.29
CA LEU A 266 8.50 7.83 22.46
C LEU A 266 9.63 6.86 22.78
N ALA A 267 9.95 6.68 24.07
CA ALA A 267 11.03 5.78 24.49
C ALA A 267 10.83 4.34 23.99
N GLN A 268 9.62 3.80 24.17
CA GLN A 268 9.28 2.43 23.73
C GLN A 268 9.26 2.33 22.19
N LEU A 269 8.74 3.36 21.52
CA LEU A 269 8.71 3.43 20.06
C LEU A 269 10.12 3.39 19.47
N LEU A 270 11.02 4.23 19.99
CA LEU A 270 12.39 4.32 19.51
C LEU A 270 13.19 3.05 19.82
N GLU A 271 13.04 2.50 21.02
CA GLU A 271 13.65 1.20 21.37
C GLU A 271 13.25 0.11 20.36
N ALA A 272 11.96 0.01 20.05
CA ALA A 272 11.47 -0.96 19.07
C ALA A 272 11.96 -0.66 17.64
N ALA A 273 12.06 0.61 17.26
CA ALA A 273 12.58 1.02 15.95
C ALA A 273 14.08 0.70 15.80
N TRP A 274 14.87 0.91 16.86
CA TRP A 274 16.30 0.59 16.89
C TRP A 274 16.57 -0.91 16.90
N ALA A 275 15.69 -1.68 17.55
CA ALA A 275 15.72 -3.13 17.53
C ALA A 275 15.16 -3.75 16.23
N TYR A 276 14.77 -2.95 15.23
CA TYR A 276 14.16 -3.47 14.01
C TYR A 276 15.13 -4.43 13.27
N PRO A 277 14.75 -5.70 13.03
CA PRO A 277 15.68 -6.76 12.61
C PRO A 277 16.50 -6.49 11.34
N THR A 278 16.00 -5.60 10.47
CA THR A 278 16.71 -5.29 9.22
C THR A 278 17.43 -3.94 9.23
N ALA A 279 17.40 -3.23 10.36
CA ALA A 279 18.12 -1.98 10.55
C ALA A 279 19.63 -2.22 10.44
N SER A 280 20.29 -1.37 9.67
CA SER A 280 21.76 -1.36 9.53
C SER A 280 22.21 -0.01 8.96
N ASN A 281 23.52 0.24 8.88
CA ASN A 281 24.05 1.43 8.21
C ASN A 281 23.57 1.56 6.75
N ALA A 282 23.36 0.43 6.06
CA ALA A 282 22.84 0.39 4.69
C ALA A 282 21.30 0.40 4.61
N ARG A 283 20.61 0.15 5.73
CA ARG A 283 19.15 0.06 5.82
C ARG A 283 18.68 0.84 7.04
N ARG A 284 18.68 2.16 6.91
CA ARG A 284 18.31 3.08 8.00
C ARG A 284 16.80 3.10 8.18
N ILE A 285 16.38 3.33 9.42
CA ILE A 285 14.99 3.66 9.73
C ILE A 285 14.73 5.10 9.30
N THR A 286 13.59 5.34 8.66
CA THR A 286 13.15 6.69 8.29
C THR A 286 12.24 7.24 9.38
N PHE A 287 12.49 8.45 9.86
CA PHE A 287 11.58 9.15 10.77
C PHE A 287 10.85 10.24 10.01
N GLU A 288 9.53 10.12 9.98
CA GLU A 288 8.67 11.10 9.34
C GLU A 288 8.31 12.19 10.35
N TYR A 289 8.49 13.44 9.95
CA TYR A 289 8.25 14.60 10.79
C TYR A 289 7.49 15.66 9.99
N VAL A 290 6.18 15.70 10.16
CA VAL A 290 5.35 16.75 9.55
C VAL A 290 5.71 18.09 10.21
N MET A 291 5.91 19.12 9.40
CA MET A 291 6.26 20.46 9.89
C MET A 291 4.98 21.29 10.04
N LEU A 292 4.55 21.49 11.28
CA LEU A 292 3.35 22.24 11.64
C LEU A 292 3.75 23.59 12.24
N ARG A 293 3.36 24.66 11.54
CA ARG A 293 3.75 26.04 11.87
C ARG A 293 3.40 26.40 13.32
N GLY A 294 4.42 26.75 14.11
CA GLY A 294 4.26 27.18 15.50
C GLY A 294 3.92 26.05 16.47
N VAL A 295 3.97 24.79 16.03
CA VAL A 295 3.60 23.62 16.84
C VAL A 295 4.81 22.74 17.12
N ASN A 296 5.54 22.35 16.08
CA ASN A 296 6.67 21.42 16.18
C ASN A 296 7.85 21.81 15.25
N ASP A 297 7.87 23.04 14.74
CA ASP A 297 8.83 23.52 13.73
C ASP A 297 9.88 24.49 14.29
N SER A 298 10.08 24.54 15.61
CA SER A 298 11.05 25.46 16.21
C SER A 298 12.50 24.95 16.10
N PRO A 299 13.52 25.84 16.14
CA PRO A 299 14.91 25.42 16.24
C PRO A 299 15.23 24.56 17.48
N THR A 300 14.45 24.71 18.55
CA THR A 300 14.56 23.88 19.76
C THR A 300 14.08 22.46 19.47
N ASP A 301 12.93 22.31 18.80
CA ASP A 301 12.42 21.00 18.38
C ASP A 301 13.43 20.28 17.48
N ALA A 302 14.09 21.01 16.56
CA ALA A 302 15.12 20.44 15.69
C ALA A 302 16.33 19.90 16.46
N ARG A 303 16.81 20.61 17.49
CA ARG A 303 17.93 20.14 18.33
C ARG A 303 17.55 18.94 19.17
N GLU A 304 16.36 18.95 19.76
CA GLU A 304 15.85 17.81 20.52
C GLU A 304 15.59 16.59 19.62
N LEU A 305 15.13 16.79 18.39
CA LEU A 305 14.99 15.72 17.41
C LEU A 305 16.34 15.07 17.12
N ALA A 306 17.38 15.88 16.89
CA ALA A 306 18.74 15.38 16.66
C ALA A 306 19.26 14.60 17.88
N ARG A 307 19.00 15.09 19.11
CA ARG A 307 19.36 14.41 20.36
C ARG A 307 18.63 13.08 20.52
N LEU A 308 17.33 13.06 20.23
CA LEU A 308 16.46 11.89 20.35
C LEU A 308 16.84 10.78 19.35
N LEU A 309 17.28 11.17 18.15
CA LEU A 309 17.64 10.26 17.07
C LEU A 309 19.15 10.00 16.95
N ALA A 310 19.96 10.41 17.93
CA ALA A 310 21.40 10.15 17.95
C ALA A 310 21.78 8.68 18.24
N GLY A 311 20.79 7.83 18.52
CA GLY A 311 20.93 6.39 18.76
C GLY A 311 21.31 5.59 17.52
#